data_AF-A0A382ZD76-F1
#
_entry.id   AF-A0A382ZD76-F1
#
_cell.length_a   1.000
_cell.length_b   1.000
_cell.length_c   1.000
_cell.angle_alpha   90.00
_cell.angle_beta   90.00
_cell.angle_gamma   90.00
#
_symmetry.space_group_name_H-M   'P 1'
#
loop_
_entity.id
_entity.type
_entity.pdbx_description
1 polymer ?
#
loop_
_entity_poly.entity_id
_entity_poly.type
_entity_poly.pdbx_seq_one_letter_code
_entity_poly.pdbx_strand_id
1 'polypeptide(L)'
;MKISSSYLYNKSLQNIQTAQSDVAKTREQIATGKSLVRPSDDTSKLRNIEMLESQVRKLDSFDRNAAYLQDRYGLEETVLSSASDIIIRIKELAIQAANDTLSGADRDIIAVEITSLRDEIISIANTRDVEGNFIFGGGKTDIEAFVKSNVTGKVNYQGDNRETSIAISNTRSLTKNRDGTTIFQTAPRQEQTFTLAGISGVGKSNFKVGSAVIEFSISANDSTEAIRSAIQQSLESSGISGTAQAVVAGAAG
;
A
#
# COMPACT_ATOMS: atom_id res chain seq x y z
N MET A 1 -9.50 -52.45 73.77
CA MET A 1 -10.14 -51.19 73.33
C MET A 1 -11.62 -51.45 73.07
N LYS A 2 -12.55 -50.77 73.76
CA LYS A 2 -13.98 -50.81 73.42
C LYS A 2 -14.25 -49.69 72.41
N ILE A 3 -14.52 -50.05 71.17
CA ILE A 3 -14.97 -49.10 70.15
C ILE A 3 -16.40 -48.70 70.55
N SER A 4 -16.65 -47.40 70.76
CA SER A 4 -17.98 -46.88 71.11
C SER A 4 -18.94 -47.10 69.94
N SER A 5 -20.14 -47.60 70.21
CA SER A 5 -21.22 -47.74 69.20
C SER A 5 -21.52 -46.42 68.48
N SER A 6 -21.37 -45.29 69.18
CA SER A 6 -21.50 -43.95 68.61
C SER A 6 -20.43 -43.65 67.56
N TYR A 7 -19.21 -44.18 67.69
CA TYR A 7 -18.16 -44.01 66.68
C TYR A 7 -18.47 -44.78 65.40
N LEU A 8 -18.98 -46.01 65.53
CA LEU A 8 -19.41 -46.82 64.37
C LEU A 8 -20.59 -46.18 63.64
N TYR A 9 -21.56 -45.63 64.38
CA TYR A 9 -22.69 -44.92 63.80
C TYR A 9 -22.26 -43.66 63.04
N ASN A 10 -21.40 -42.81 63.65
CA ASN A 10 -20.88 -41.61 63.00
C ASN A 10 -20.04 -41.94 61.75
N LYS A 11 -19.22 -43.00 61.80
CA LYS A 11 -18.47 -43.46 60.63
C LYS A 11 -19.38 -43.92 59.51
N SER A 12 -20.46 -44.64 59.83
CA SER A 12 -21.48 -45.05 58.85
C SER A 12 -22.17 -43.83 58.22
N LEU A 13 -22.56 -42.84 59.03
CA LEU A 13 -23.19 -41.61 58.55
C LEU A 13 -22.26 -40.81 57.61
N GLN A 14 -20.98 -40.65 57.98
CA GLN A 14 -19.99 -40.01 57.12
C GLN A 14 -19.82 -40.75 55.78
N ASN A 15 -19.74 -42.09 55.81
CA ASN A 15 -19.65 -42.89 54.59
C ASN A 15 -20.87 -42.70 53.67
N ILE A 16 -22.08 -42.63 54.25
CA ILE A 16 -23.32 -42.38 53.49
C ILE A 16 -23.30 -40.99 52.86
N GLN A 17 -22.86 -39.96 53.60
CA GLN A 17 -22.76 -38.60 53.10
C GLN A 17 -21.75 -38.48 51.95
N THR A 18 -20.58 -39.10 52.09
CA THR A 18 -19.58 -39.17 51.01
C THR A 18 -20.14 -39.87 49.78
N ALA A 19 -20.80 -41.02 49.94
CA ALA A 19 -21.40 -41.76 48.83
C ALA A 19 -22.49 -40.95 48.11
N GLN A 20 -23.33 -40.21 48.85
CA GLN A 20 -24.33 -39.32 48.24
C GLN A 20 -23.67 -38.18 47.43
N SER A 21 -22.58 -37.61 47.95
CA SER A 21 -21.79 -36.60 47.25
C SER A 21 -21.17 -37.14 45.95
N ASP A 22 -20.60 -38.35 45.99
CA ASP A 22 -19.99 -38.99 44.81
C ASP A 22 -21.02 -39.30 43.72
N VAL A 23 -22.23 -39.73 44.11
CA VAL A 23 -23.35 -39.95 43.18
C VAL A 23 -23.80 -38.63 42.56
N ALA A 24 -23.92 -37.55 43.35
CA ALA A 24 -24.29 -36.24 42.84
C ALA A 24 -23.27 -35.71 41.83
N LYS A 25 -21.97 -35.85 42.13
CA LYS A 25 -20.88 -35.50 41.22
C LYS A 25 -20.91 -36.32 39.93
N THR A 26 -21.13 -37.62 40.02
CA THR A 26 -21.23 -38.50 38.83
C THR A 26 -22.42 -38.12 37.96
N ARG A 27 -23.57 -37.79 38.56
CA ARG A 27 -24.74 -37.28 37.82
C ARG A 27 -24.45 -35.96 37.11
N GLU A 28 -23.70 -35.06 37.75
CA GLU A 28 -23.26 -33.80 37.15
C GLU A 28 -22.32 -34.02 35.95
N GLN A 29 -21.37 -34.96 36.08
CA GLN A 29 -20.48 -35.36 34.99
C GLN A 29 -21.24 -36.00 33.81
N ILE A 30 -22.23 -36.86 34.09
CA ILE A 30 -23.08 -37.45 33.06
C ILE A 30 -23.92 -36.37 32.36
N ALA A 31 -24.52 -35.46 33.11
CA ALA A 31 -25.36 -34.40 32.56
C ALA A 31 -24.56 -33.41 31.69
N THR A 32 -23.32 -33.09 32.06
CA THR A 32 -22.45 -32.18 31.32
C THR A 32 -21.62 -32.86 30.24
N GLY A 33 -21.47 -34.19 30.30
CA GLY A 33 -20.53 -34.95 29.47
C GLY A 33 -19.05 -34.65 29.77
N LYS A 34 -18.75 -33.85 30.80
CA LYS A 34 -17.39 -33.44 31.15
C LYS A 34 -16.88 -34.27 32.32
N SER A 35 -15.68 -34.82 32.18
CA SER A 35 -15.00 -35.50 33.29
C SER A 35 -14.62 -34.52 34.42
N LEU A 36 -14.34 -33.26 34.09
CA LEU A 36 -14.05 -32.19 35.04
C LEU A 36 -15.15 -31.12 34.95
N VAL A 37 -15.92 -30.93 36.02
CA VAL A 37 -17.00 -29.93 36.06
C VAL A 37 -16.61 -28.73 36.91
N ARG A 38 -15.96 -28.96 38.05
CA ARG A 38 -15.59 -27.91 38.98
C ARG A 38 -14.08 -27.70 39.01
N PRO A 39 -13.61 -26.46 39.14
CA PRO A 39 -12.19 -26.17 39.34
C PRO A 39 -11.57 -26.88 40.56
N SER A 40 -12.37 -27.18 41.58
CA SER A 40 -11.96 -27.88 42.80
C SER A 40 -11.69 -29.38 42.61
N ASP A 41 -12.15 -29.99 41.52
CA ASP A 41 -12.07 -31.44 41.32
C ASP A 41 -10.66 -31.92 40.94
N ASP A 42 -9.93 -31.12 40.15
CA ASP A 42 -8.54 -31.39 39.74
C ASP A 42 -7.89 -30.11 39.18
N THR A 43 -7.14 -29.40 40.02
CA THR A 43 -6.49 -28.13 39.64
C THR A 43 -5.38 -28.33 38.60
N SER A 44 -4.75 -29.50 38.55
CA SER A 44 -3.69 -29.81 37.59
C SER A 44 -4.27 -30.02 36.19
N LYS A 45 -5.36 -30.79 36.08
CA LYS A 45 -6.08 -30.96 34.81
C LYS A 45 -6.72 -29.67 34.33
N LEU A 46 -7.29 -28.88 35.23
CA LEU A 46 -7.86 -27.58 34.88
C LEU A 46 -6.82 -26.68 34.21
N ARG A 47 -5.60 -26.61 34.75
CA ARG A 47 -4.51 -25.79 34.17
C ARG A 47 -4.20 -26.18 32.73
N ASN A 48 -4.18 -27.48 32.43
CA ASN A 48 -3.93 -27.98 31.09
C ASN A 48 -5.10 -27.65 30.14
N ILE A 49 -6.34 -27.77 30.61
CA ILE A 49 -7.54 -27.39 29.83
C ILE A 49 -7.50 -25.90 29.51
N GLU A 50 -7.27 -25.03 30.49
CA GLU A 50 -7.16 -23.58 30.28
C GLU A 50 -6.04 -23.21 29.31
N MET A 51 -4.89 -23.90 29.38
CA MET A 51 -3.80 -23.72 28.42
C MET A 51 -4.24 -24.09 27.01
N LEU A 52 -4.92 -25.24 26.83
CA LEU A 52 -5.43 -25.69 25.54
C LEU A 52 -6.52 -24.75 25.01
N GLU A 53 -7.46 -24.32 25.84
CA GLU A 53 -8.49 -23.36 25.44
C GLU A 53 -7.88 -22.01 25.05
N SER A 54 -6.85 -21.55 25.76
CA SER A 54 -6.10 -20.35 25.39
C SER A 54 -5.41 -20.52 24.03
N GLN A 55 -4.87 -21.71 23.75
CA GLN A 55 -4.30 -22.02 22.43
C GLN A 55 -5.37 -22.05 21.33
N VAL A 56 -6.54 -22.65 21.58
CA VAL A 56 -7.66 -22.66 20.64
C VAL A 56 -8.13 -21.23 20.35
N ARG A 57 -8.35 -20.40 21.38
CA ARG A 57 -8.73 -18.98 21.19
C ARG A 57 -7.71 -18.19 20.38
N LYS A 58 -6.41 -18.50 20.53
CA LYS A 58 -5.35 -17.90 19.71
C LYS A 58 -5.44 -18.36 18.25
N LEU A 59 -5.64 -19.66 18.01
CA LEU A 59 -5.83 -20.20 16.65
C LEU A 59 -7.06 -19.57 15.97
N ASP A 60 -8.20 -19.49 16.67
CA ASP A 60 -9.41 -18.84 16.15
C ASP A 60 -9.18 -17.35 15.81
N SER A 61 -8.27 -16.69 16.53
CA SER A 61 -7.90 -15.30 16.24
C SER A 61 -6.98 -15.22 15.01
N PHE A 62 -6.06 -16.18 14.85
CA PHE A 62 -5.22 -16.27 13.65
C PHE A 62 -6.02 -16.59 12.39
N ASP A 63 -7.00 -17.49 12.47
CA ASP A 63 -7.86 -17.82 11.33
C ASP A 63 -8.68 -16.61 10.90
N ARG A 64 -9.24 -15.86 11.86
CA ARG A 64 -9.93 -14.58 11.57
C ARG A 64 -9.00 -13.53 10.97
N ASN A 65 -7.79 -13.40 11.49
CA ASN A 65 -6.78 -12.50 10.96
C ASN A 65 -6.36 -12.88 9.53
N ALA A 66 -6.21 -14.18 9.24
CA ALA A 66 -5.85 -14.67 7.93
C ALA A 66 -6.98 -14.41 6.91
N ALA A 67 -8.23 -14.69 7.27
CA ALA A 67 -9.38 -14.38 6.44
C ALA A 67 -9.48 -12.87 6.15
N TYR A 68 -9.32 -12.04 7.18
CA TYR A 68 -9.30 -10.58 7.01
C TYR A 68 -8.21 -10.10 6.04
N LEU A 69 -6.99 -10.64 6.16
CA LEU A 69 -5.91 -10.28 5.24
C LEU A 69 -6.16 -10.80 3.82
N GLN A 70 -6.78 -11.96 3.67
CA GLN A 70 -7.13 -12.50 2.36
C GLN A 70 -8.15 -11.61 1.65
N ASP A 71 -9.20 -11.19 2.34
CA ASP A 71 -10.21 -10.28 1.78
C ASP A 71 -9.59 -8.93 1.40
N ARG A 72 -8.75 -8.39 2.29
CA ARG A 72 -8.06 -7.12 2.06
C ARG A 72 -7.10 -7.18 0.87
N TYR A 73 -6.29 -8.23 0.76
CA TYR A 73 -5.39 -8.40 -0.38
C TYR A 73 -6.15 -8.65 -1.69
N GLY A 74 -7.27 -9.37 -1.65
CA GLY A 74 -8.14 -9.54 -2.82
C GLY A 74 -8.72 -8.22 -3.32
N LEU A 75 -9.09 -7.33 -2.40
CA LEU A 75 -9.51 -5.96 -2.74
C LEU A 75 -8.35 -5.15 -3.32
N GLU A 76 -7.17 -5.18 -2.70
CA GLU A 76 -5.97 -4.52 -3.23
C GLU A 76 -5.63 -4.99 -4.64
N GLU A 77 -5.64 -6.30 -4.90
CA GLU A 77 -5.38 -6.87 -6.22
C GLU A 77 -6.39 -6.42 -7.26
N THR A 78 -7.68 -6.40 -6.91
CA THR A 78 -8.75 -5.93 -7.81
C THR A 78 -8.56 -4.47 -8.19
N VAL A 79 -8.20 -3.63 -7.22
CA VAL A 79 -7.97 -2.19 -7.45
C VAL A 79 -6.71 -1.97 -8.29
N LEU A 80 -5.63 -2.70 -8.02
CA LEU A 80 -4.39 -2.60 -8.80
C LEU A 80 -4.55 -3.11 -10.23
N SER A 81 -5.33 -4.17 -10.44
CA SER A 81 -5.66 -4.65 -11.79
C SER A 81 -6.42 -3.57 -12.57
N SER A 82 -7.43 -2.96 -11.94
CA SER A 82 -8.20 -1.87 -12.56
C SER A 82 -7.30 -0.67 -12.89
N ALA A 83 -6.38 -0.30 -11.98
CA ALA A 83 -5.41 0.76 -12.22
C ALA A 83 -4.48 0.42 -13.40
N SER A 84 -4.03 -0.82 -13.49
CA SER A 84 -3.19 -1.31 -14.60
C SER A 84 -3.90 -1.17 -15.94
N ASP A 85 -5.17 -1.57 -16.03
CA ASP A 85 -5.97 -1.47 -17.25
C ASP A 85 -6.15 -0.01 -17.71
N ILE A 86 -6.41 0.90 -16.75
CA ILE A 86 -6.49 2.33 -17.04
C ILE A 86 -5.14 2.88 -17.54
N ILE A 87 -4.02 2.46 -16.96
CA ILE A 87 -2.69 2.89 -17.40
C ILE A 87 -2.39 2.38 -18.82
N ILE A 88 -2.79 1.15 -19.14
CA ILE A 88 -2.66 0.61 -20.51
C ILE A 88 -3.47 1.46 -21.49
N ARG A 89 -4.70 1.84 -21.14
CA ARG A 89 -5.53 2.74 -21.95
C ARG A 89 -4.91 4.12 -22.14
N ILE A 90 -4.37 4.71 -21.07
CA ILE A 90 -3.64 5.99 -21.15
C ILE A 90 -2.44 5.87 -22.10
N LYS A 91 -1.71 4.75 -22.07
CA LYS A 91 -0.58 4.50 -22.96
C LYS A 91 -1.03 4.39 -24.43
N GLU A 92 -2.13 3.71 -24.72
CA GLU A 92 -2.70 3.63 -26.07
C GLU A 92 -3.04 5.02 -26.60
N LEU A 93 -3.74 5.84 -25.80
CA LEU A 93 -4.10 7.21 -26.13
C LEU A 93 -2.86 8.10 -26.32
N ALA A 94 -1.83 7.93 -25.50
CA ALA A 94 -0.57 8.66 -25.63
C ALA A 94 0.17 8.32 -26.93
N ILE A 95 0.19 7.04 -27.34
CA ILE A 95 0.76 6.60 -28.62
C ILE A 95 -0.06 7.16 -29.79
N GLN A 96 -1.39 7.16 -29.67
CA GLN A 96 -2.27 7.76 -30.69
C GLN A 96 -2.03 9.27 -30.83
N ALA A 97 -1.88 9.99 -29.72
CA ALA A 97 -1.59 11.41 -29.70
C ALA A 97 -0.17 11.76 -30.23
N ALA A 98 0.76 10.81 -30.18
CA ALA A 98 2.11 10.96 -30.73
C ALA A 98 2.16 10.84 -32.26
N ASN A 99 1.06 10.50 -32.93
CA ASN A 99 0.99 10.45 -34.39
C ASN A 99 0.92 11.87 -34.99
N ASP A 100 1.87 12.20 -35.87
CA ASP A 100 1.99 13.52 -36.52
C ASP A 100 0.84 13.86 -37.49
N THR A 101 0.08 12.85 -37.93
CA THR A 101 -1.08 13.06 -38.82
C THR A 101 -2.34 13.54 -38.07
N LEU A 102 -2.32 13.51 -36.74
CA LEU A 102 -3.45 13.87 -35.89
C LEU A 102 -3.57 15.39 -35.72
N SER A 103 -4.77 15.94 -35.87
CA SER A 103 -5.00 17.38 -35.73
C SER A 103 -4.85 17.85 -34.28
N GLY A 104 -4.59 19.15 -34.06
CA GLY A 104 -4.53 19.73 -32.72
C GLY A 104 -5.85 19.55 -31.94
N ALA A 105 -7.00 19.69 -32.61
CA ALA A 105 -8.31 19.50 -32.00
C ALA A 105 -8.54 18.05 -31.53
N ASP A 106 -8.07 17.07 -32.29
CA ASP A 106 -8.15 15.65 -31.90
C ASP A 106 -7.22 15.34 -30.70
N ARG A 107 -6.04 15.98 -30.65
CA ARG A 107 -5.13 15.88 -29.50
C ARG A 107 -5.76 16.48 -28.22
N ASP A 108 -6.51 17.56 -28.34
CA ASP A 108 -7.23 18.15 -27.21
C ASP A 108 -8.32 17.21 -26.68
N ILE A 109 -9.05 16.52 -27.56
CA ILE A 109 -10.04 15.50 -27.16
C ILE A 109 -9.37 14.35 -26.40
N ILE A 110 -8.25 13.85 -26.92
CA ILE A 110 -7.46 12.80 -26.23
C ILE A 110 -6.97 13.30 -24.87
N ALA A 111 -6.54 14.55 -24.76
CA ALA A 111 -6.10 15.12 -23.48
C ALA A 111 -7.23 15.18 -22.44
N VAL A 112 -8.47 15.42 -22.85
CA VAL A 112 -9.66 15.35 -21.98
C VAL A 112 -9.92 13.92 -21.51
N GLU A 113 -9.80 12.93 -22.40
CA GLU A 113 -9.94 11.51 -22.04
C GLU A 113 -8.86 11.09 -21.04
N ILE A 114 -7.59 11.41 -21.30
CA ILE A 114 -6.47 11.13 -20.38
C ILE A 114 -6.68 11.81 -19.02
N THR A 115 -7.20 13.04 -19.00
CA THR A 115 -7.50 13.76 -17.76
C THR A 115 -8.59 13.04 -16.95
N SER A 116 -9.60 12.51 -17.64
CA SER A 116 -10.69 11.75 -17.01
C SER A 116 -10.18 10.42 -16.44
N LEU A 117 -9.37 9.69 -17.20
CA LEU A 117 -8.72 8.44 -16.75
C LEU A 117 -7.77 8.68 -15.57
N ARG A 118 -7.06 9.81 -15.53
CA ARG A 118 -6.25 10.20 -14.37
C ARG A 118 -7.12 10.41 -13.14
N ASP A 119 -8.23 11.12 -13.28
CA ASP A 119 -9.16 11.36 -12.17
C ASP A 119 -9.81 10.04 -11.69
N GLU A 120 -10.03 9.08 -12.59
CA GLU A 120 -10.44 7.71 -12.25
C GLU A 120 -9.37 6.95 -11.46
N ILE A 121 -8.09 7.02 -11.85
CA ILE A 121 -6.97 6.44 -11.08
C ILE A 121 -6.94 7.01 -9.65
N ILE A 122 -7.15 8.31 -9.48
CA ILE A 122 -7.20 8.95 -8.16
C ILE A 122 -8.39 8.42 -7.35
N SER A 123 -9.54 8.21 -8.00
CA SER A 123 -10.73 7.65 -7.35
C SER A 123 -10.48 6.23 -6.85
N ILE A 124 -9.91 5.35 -7.68
CA ILE A 124 -9.62 3.97 -7.27
C ILE A 124 -8.48 3.91 -6.24
N ALA A 125 -7.51 4.83 -6.29
CA ALA A 125 -6.46 4.94 -5.27
C ALA A 125 -7.01 5.39 -3.90
N ASN A 126 -8.23 5.94 -3.85
CA ASN A 126 -8.96 6.26 -2.63
C ASN A 126 -10.07 5.23 -2.31
N THR A 127 -9.94 3.99 -2.80
CA THR A 127 -10.87 2.91 -2.46
C THR A 127 -10.85 2.62 -0.94
N ARG A 128 -12.03 2.29 -0.41
CA ARG A 128 -12.23 1.97 1.01
C ARG A 128 -12.46 0.47 1.19
N ASP A 129 -11.98 -0.04 2.32
CA ASP A 129 -12.24 -1.38 2.82
C ASP A 129 -13.69 -1.50 3.36
N VAL A 130 -14.13 -2.72 3.67
CA VAL A 130 -15.45 -3.01 4.28
C VAL A 130 -15.66 -2.29 5.62
N GLU A 131 -14.57 -1.96 6.31
CA GLU A 131 -14.57 -1.19 7.56
C GLU A 131 -14.60 0.34 7.34
N GLY A 132 -14.60 0.82 6.10
CA GLY A 132 -14.57 2.24 5.74
C GLY A 132 -13.17 2.87 5.69
N ASN A 133 -12.13 2.07 5.93
CA ASN A 133 -10.72 2.47 5.96
C ASN A 133 -10.14 2.62 4.54
N PHE A 134 -9.40 3.69 4.25
CA PHE A 134 -8.67 3.81 2.97
C PHE A 134 -7.54 2.78 2.87
N ILE A 135 -7.49 2.05 1.75
CA ILE A 135 -6.57 0.91 1.61
C ILE A 135 -5.11 1.33 1.37
N PHE A 136 -4.89 2.46 0.69
CA PHE A 136 -3.56 2.98 0.33
C PHE A 136 -3.11 4.20 1.16
N GLY A 137 -3.79 4.50 2.28
CA GLY A 137 -3.41 5.61 3.18
C GLY A 137 -2.30 5.26 4.18
N GLY A 138 -1.72 4.07 4.07
CA GLY A 138 -0.75 3.52 5.03
C GLY A 138 -1.34 3.49 6.44
N GLY A 139 -0.69 4.20 7.39
CA GLY A 139 -1.12 4.24 8.79
C GLY A 139 -2.30 5.17 9.09
N LYS A 140 -2.68 6.04 8.14
CA LYS A 140 -3.79 6.98 8.28
C LYS A 140 -4.95 6.53 7.40
N THR A 141 -5.82 5.72 7.98
CA THR A 141 -6.94 5.09 7.26
C THR A 141 -8.22 5.92 7.26
N ASP A 142 -8.29 6.96 8.09
CA ASP A 142 -9.50 7.80 8.28
C ASP A 142 -9.60 8.98 7.30
N ILE A 143 -8.49 9.30 6.61
CA ILE A 143 -8.41 10.44 5.68
C ILE A 143 -8.14 9.95 4.26
N GLU A 144 -8.64 10.69 3.28
CA GLU A 144 -8.36 10.44 1.88
C GLU A 144 -6.85 10.48 1.62
N ALA A 145 -6.33 9.40 1.03
CA ALA A 145 -4.91 9.22 0.80
C ALA A 145 -4.41 10.19 -0.29
N PHE A 146 -5.16 10.34 -1.38
CA PHE A 146 -4.82 11.18 -2.53
C PHE A 146 -5.83 12.31 -2.70
N VAL A 147 -5.41 13.55 -2.41
CA VAL A 147 -6.26 14.73 -2.57
C VAL A 147 -5.77 15.58 -3.73
N LYS A 148 -6.67 15.86 -4.68
CA LYS A 148 -6.41 16.76 -5.80
C LYS A 148 -6.51 18.21 -5.31
N SER A 149 -5.42 18.98 -5.46
CA SER A 149 -5.43 20.42 -5.22
C SER A 149 -6.29 21.09 -6.29
N ASN A 150 -7.36 21.78 -5.86
CA ASN A 150 -8.28 22.47 -6.76
C ASN A 150 -7.63 23.68 -7.47
N VAL A 151 -6.48 24.15 -6.97
CA VAL A 151 -5.76 25.34 -7.48
C VAL A 151 -4.66 24.95 -8.47
N THR A 152 -3.97 23.83 -8.23
CA THR A 152 -2.78 23.43 -9.00
C THR A 152 -3.01 22.18 -9.85
N GLY A 153 -4.14 21.48 -9.67
CA GLY A 153 -4.42 20.18 -10.30
C GLY A 153 -3.47 19.06 -9.87
N LYS A 154 -2.53 19.34 -8.96
CA LYS A 154 -1.56 18.37 -8.42
C LYS A 154 -2.23 17.49 -7.38
N VAL A 155 -1.87 16.21 -7.39
CA VAL A 155 -2.32 15.24 -6.39
C VAL A 155 -1.32 15.24 -5.24
N ASN A 156 -1.79 15.53 -4.04
CA ASN A 156 -1.00 15.46 -2.83
C ASN A 156 -1.37 14.20 -2.05
N TYR A 157 -0.37 13.42 -1.68
CA TYR A 157 -0.55 12.30 -0.76
C TYR A 157 -0.59 12.84 0.68
N GLN A 158 -1.69 12.58 1.40
CA GLN A 158 -1.86 12.97 2.80
C GLN A 158 -1.77 11.80 3.79
N GLY A 159 -1.57 10.59 3.27
CA GLY A 159 -1.37 9.38 4.07
C GLY A 159 -0.01 9.35 4.79
N ASP A 160 0.28 8.19 5.39
CA ASP A 160 1.54 7.93 6.09
C ASP A 160 2.23 6.70 5.50
N ASN A 161 3.51 6.48 5.78
CA ASN A 161 4.30 5.33 5.34
C ASN A 161 4.40 4.23 6.42
N ARG A 162 3.64 4.36 7.51
CA ARG A 162 3.68 3.41 8.62
C ARG A 162 3.07 2.07 8.22
N GLU A 163 3.88 1.03 8.31
CA GLU A 163 3.42 -0.34 8.18
C GLU A 163 2.81 -0.86 9.50
N THR A 164 1.68 -1.52 9.38
CA THR A 164 0.99 -2.23 10.46
C THR A 164 0.95 -3.69 10.08
N SER A 165 1.27 -4.58 11.02
CA SER A 165 1.29 -6.02 10.76
C SER A 165 0.30 -6.75 11.67
N ILE A 166 -0.26 -7.83 11.14
CA ILE A 166 -1.16 -8.72 11.85
C ILE A 166 -0.50 -10.10 11.92
N ALA A 167 -0.51 -10.70 13.11
CA ALA A 167 -0.05 -12.07 13.30
C ALA A 167 -1.10 -13.08 12.79
N ILE A 168 -0.67 -14.01 11.95
CA ILE A 168 -1.47 -15.13 11.45
C ILE A 168 -0.97 -16.48 11.97
N SER A 169 0.10 -16.47 12.76
CA SER A 169 0.68 -17.62 13.43
C SER A 169 1.58 -17.13 14.56
N ASN A 170 2.01 -18.04 15.44
CA ASN A 170 2.96 -17.74 16.52
C ASN A 170 4.31 -17.22 16.00
N THR A 171 4.68 -17.54 14.75
CA THR A 171 5.98 -17.17 14.16
C THR A 171 5.86 -16.27 12.93
N ARG A 172 4.63 -16.02 12.45
CA ARG A 172 4.41 -15.31 11.18
C ARG A 172 3.45 -14.15 11.37
N SER A 173 3.92 -12.97 10.97
CA SER A 173 3.10 -11.77 10.79
C SER A 173 3.15 -11.36 9.32
N LEU A 174 2.09 -10.71 8.87
CA LEU A 174 1.96 -10.16 7.53
C LEU A 174 1.56 -8.68 7.64
N THR A 175 2.03 -7.88 6.69
CA THR A 175 1.74 -6.44 6.64
C THR A 175 0.31 -6.22 6.15
N LYS A 176 -0.51 -5.53 6.94
CA LYS A 176 -1.92 -5.23 6.62
C LYS A 176 -2.06 -4.11 5.59
N ASN A 177 -1.25 -3.06 5.70
CA ASN A 177 -1.43 -1.83 4.93
C ASN A 177 -0.27 -1.59 3.97
N ARG A 178 -0.56 -0.93 2.85
CA ARG A 178 0.44 -0.46 1.91
C ARG A 178 0.44 1.05 1.83
N ASP A 179 1.63 1.59 1.62
CA ASP A 179 1.86 3.00 1.33
C ASP A 179 1.51 3.28 -0.13
N GLY A 180 0.56 4.20 -0.36
CA GLY A 180 0.15 4.62 -1.69
C GLY A 180 1.26 5.28 -2.50
N THR A 181 2.28 5.88 -1.87
CA THR A 181 3.43 6.46 -2.58
C THR A 181 4.27 5.39 -3.26
N THR A 182 4.45 4.21 -2.66
CA THR A 182 5.23 3.13 -3.29
C THR A 182 4.56 2.56 -4.55
N ILE A 183 3.24 2.71 -4.66
CA ILE A 183 2.43 2.12 -5.73
C ILE A 183 2.11 3.16 -6.82
N PHE A 184 1.67 4.35 -6.41
CA PHE A 184 1.11 5.37 -7.32
C PHE A 184 2.03 6.59 -7.51
N GLN A 185 3.18 6.68 -6.83
CA GLN A 185 4.09 7.79 -7.07
C GLN A 185 4.75 7.66 -8.44
N THR A 186 4.93 8.81 -9.09
CA THR A 186 5.63 8.92 -10.37
C THR A 186 7.05 8.36 -10.25
N ALA A 187 7.37 7.36 -11.07
CA ALA A 187 8.75 6.95 -11.27
C ALA A 187 9.54 8.15 -11.82
N PRO A 188 10.65 8.59 -11.19
CA PRO A 188 11.42 9.70 -11.70
C PRO A 188 11.92 9.35 -13.10
N ARG A 189 11.41 10.06 -14.11
CA ARG A 189 11.99 10.04 -15.45
C ARG A 189 13.41 10.58 -15.26
N GLN A 190 14.44 9.77 -15.53
CA GLN A 190 15.81 10.26 -15.45
C GLN A 190 16.02 11.32 -16.52
N GLU A 191 15.82 12.59 -16.17
CA GLU A 191 16.17 13.71 -17.03
C GLU A 191 17.69 13.79 -17.09
N GLN A 192 18.26 13.38 -18.22
CA GLN A 192 19.69 13.57 -18.48
C GLN A 192 19.91 15.06 -18.78
N THR A 193 20.35 15.79 -17.76
CA THR A 193 20.81 17.17 -17.95
C THR A 193 22.22 17.12 -18.52
N PHE A 194 22.36 17.47 -19.80
CA PHE A 194 23.67 17.65 -20.42
C PHE A 194 24.12 19.09 -20.16
N THR A 195 25.12 19.27 -19.30
CA THR A 195 25.76 20.59 -19.12
C THR A 195 26.75 20.83 -20.25
N LEU A 196 26.47 21.81 -21.12
CA LEU A 196 27.39 22.22 -22.17
C LEU A 196 28.52 23.07 -21.57
N ALA A 197 29.73 22.52 -21.48
CA ALA A 197 30.93 23.27 -21.13
C ALA A 197 31.72 23.61 -22.41
N GLY A 198 32.17 24.85 -22.56
CA GLY A 198 33.11 25.25 -23.62
C GLY A 198 32.58 26.16 -24.74
N ILE A 199 31.36 26.71 -24.64
CA ILE A 199 30.88 27.73 -25.59
C ILE A 199 31.55 29.07 -25.25
N SER A 200 32.71 29.33 -25.83
CA SER A 200 33.44 30.59 -25.68
C SER A 200 33.76 31.18 -27.04
N GLY A 201 32.74 31.71 -27.74
CA GLY A 201 32.94 32.48 -28.97
C GLY A 201 31.80 32.39 -29.99
N VAL A 202 31.80 33.34 -30.92
CA VAL A 202 30.92 33.41 -32.10
C VAL A 202 31.36 32.34 -33.09
N GLY A 203 30.45 31.48 -33.55
CA GLY A 203 30.79 30.39 -34.47
C GLY A 203 29.77 29.25 -34.52
N LYS A 204 30.06 28.24 -35.35
CA LYS A 204 29.29 26.99 -35.40
C LYS A 204 29.73 26.08 -34.26
N SER A 205 28.79 25.61 -33.46
CA SER A 205 29.02 24.62 -32.42
C SER A 205 28.23 23.37 -32.73
N ASN A 206 28.84 22.20 -32.52
CA ASN A 206 28.17 20.92 -32.61
C ASN A 206 28.23 20.20 -31.26
N PHE A 207 27.13 19.54 -30.89
CA PHE A 207 27.10 18.67 -29.73
C PHE A 207 26.42 17.35 -30.07
N LYS A 208 26.96 16.25 -29.56
CA LYS A 208 26.45 14.90 -29.80
C LYS A 208 25.64 14.44 -28.59
N VAL A 209 24.34 14.21 -28.80
CA VAL A 209 23.45 13.60 -27.81
C VAL A 209 23.09 12.21 -28.31
N GLY A 210 23.60 11.16 -27.66
CA GLY A 210 23.43 9.78 -28.12
C GLY A 210 24.06 9.57 -29.51
N SER A 211 23.24 9.28 -30.53
CA SER A 211 23.66 9.11 -31.93
C SER A 211 23.42 10.35 -32.80
N ALA A 212 22.71 11.37 -32.30
CA ALA A 212 22.36 12.57 -33.05
C ALA A 212 23.42 13.68 -32.83
N VAL A 213 23.72 14.42 -33.89
CA VAL A 213 24.59 15.61 -33.86
C VAL A 213 23.70 16.83 -34.03
N ILE A 214 23.68 17.69 -33.02
CA ILE A 214 22.96 18.95 -33.04
C ILE A 214 23.93 20.04 -33.45
N GLU A 215 23.65 20.71 -34.57
CA GLU A 215 24.42 21.86 -35.05
C GLU A 215 23.61 23.15 -34.81
N PHE A 216 24.26 24.16 -34.26
CA PHE A 216 23.69 25.50 -34.17
C PHE A 216 24.80 26.56 -34.33
N SER A 217 24.43 27.73 -34.83
CA SER A 217 25.33 28.87 -34.99
C SER A 217 24.92 30.01 -34.07
N ILE A 218 25.87 30.56 -33.33
CA ILE A 218 25.69 31.77 -32.53
C ILE A 218 26.26 32.95 -33.32
N SER A 219 25.47 33.99 -33.55
CA SER A 219 25.92 35.27 -34.12
C SER A 219 26.21 36.29 -33.02
N ALA A 220 27.09 37.26 -33.30
CA ALA A 220 27.58 38.25 -32.31
C ALA A 220 26.50 39.15 -31.68
N ASN A 221 25.30 39.21 -32.27
CA ASN A 221 24.19 40.05 -31.84
C ASN A 221 22.95 39.25 -31.39
N ASP A 222 23.05 37.94 -31.24
CA ASP A 222 21.91 37.12 -30.86
C ASP A 222 21.59 37.30 -29.37
N SER A 223 20.33 37.61 -29.07
CA SER A 223 19.83 37.61 -27.69
C SER A 223 19.85 36.20 -27.10
N THR A 224 19.93 36.09 -25.77
CA THR A 224 19.87 34.80 -25.06
C THR A 224 18.65 33.97 -25.46
N GLU A 225 17.52 34.63 -25.74
CA GLU A 225 16.29 33.97 -26.18
C GLU A 225 16.37 33.45 -27.63
N ALA A 226 17.07 34.17 -28.52
CA ALA A 226 17.32 33.71 -29.89
C ALA A 226 18.23 32.47 -29.90
N ILE A 227 19.26 32.44 -29.04
CA ILE A 227 20.14 31.28 -28.87
C ILE A 227 19.36 30.09 -28.30
N ARG A 228 18.50 30.31 -27.30
CA ARG A 228 17.62 29.26 -26.76
C ARG A 228 16.66 28.72 -27.79
N SER A 229 16.03 29.59 -28.57
CA SER A 229 15.11 29.21 -29.64
C SER A 229 15.81 28.42 -30.75
N ALA A 230 17.02 28.80 -31.14
CA ALA A 230 17.80 28.08 -32.15
C ALA A 230 18.20 26.68 -31.65
N ILE A 231 18.64 26.55 -30.40
CA ILE A 231 18.97 25.26 -29.79
C ILE A 231 17.71 24.39 -29.67
N GLN A 232 16.58 24.98 -29.26
CA GLN A 232 15.29 24.29 -29.15
C GLN A 232 14.79 23.81 -30.52
N GLN A 233 14.91 24.63 -31.56
CA GLN A 233 14.55 24.27 -32.93
C GLN A 233 15.45 23.16 -33.49
N SER A 234 16.76 23.22 -33.22
CA SER A 234 17.68 22.15 -33.60
C SER A 234 17.43 20.84 -32.84
N LEU A 235 17.05 20.91 -31.55
CA LEU A 235 16.60 19.76 -30.75
C LEU A 235 15.35 19.10 -31.34
N GLU A 236 14.35 19.91 -31.69
CA GLU A 236 13.09 19.47 -32.31
C GLU A 236 13.34 18.84 -33.68
N SER A 237 14.19 19.44 -34.52
CA SER A 237 14.57 18.87 -35.83
C SER A 237 15.35 17.55 -35.72
N SER A 238 15.98 17.29 -34.58
CA SER A 238 16.75 16.06 -34.31
C SER A 238 15.92 14.97 -33.63
N GLY A 239 14.61 15.20 -33.38
CA GLY A 239 13.71 14.23 -32.76
C GLY A 239 13.95 14.01 -31.26
N ILE A 240 14.68 14.90 -30.59
CA ILE A 240 14.97 14.80 -29.15
C ILE A 240 14.00 15.70 -28.38
N SER A 241 13.09 15.10 -27.62
CA SER A 241 12.18 15.83 -26.73
C SER A 241 12.93 16.29 -25.48
N GLY A 242 13.37 17.55 -25.45
CA GLY A 242 14.02 18.18 -24.30
C GLY A 242 13.87 19.70 -24.33
N THR A 243 14.09 20.35 -23.18
CA THR A 243 14.09 21.82 -23.08
C THR A 243 15.50 22.36 -22.95
N ALA A 244 15.89 23.29 -23.82
CA ALA A 244 17.17 23.97 -23.72
C ALA A 244 17.17 25.04 -22.61
N GLN A 245 18.08 24.93 -21.64
CA GLN A 245 18.46 26.04 -20.76
C GLN A 245 19.81 26.60 -21.18
N ALA A 246 19.83 27.85 -21.63
CA ALA A 246 21.06 28.60 -21.81
C ALA A 246 21.28 29.46 -20.57
N VAL A 247 22.34 29.20 -19.82
CA VAL A 247 22.84 30.12 -18.78
C VAL A 247 23.99 30.89 -19.43
N VAL A 248 23.77 32.16 -19.77
CA VAL A 248 24.88 33.04 -20.14
C VAL A 248 25.65 33.32 -18.86
N ALA A 249 26.94 33.02 -18.84
CA ALA A 249 27.82 33.46 -17.77
C ALA A 249 27.71 34.99 -17.67
N GLY A 250 26.97 35.46 -16.68
CA GLY A 250 26.91 36.87 -16.35
C GLY A 250 28.32 37.36 -16.12
N ALA A 251 28.66 38.47 -16.77
CA ALA A 251 29.86 39.24 -16.47
C ALA A 251 29.86 39.56 -14.96
N ALA A 252 30.64 38.81 -14.20
CA ALA A 252 31.20 39.31 -12.96
C ALA A 252 32.30 40.28 -13.38
N GLY A 253 32.21 41.52 -12.87
CA GLY A 253 33.12 42.62 -13.19
C GLY A 253 34.59 42.37 -12.88
#